data_AF-A0A956S5B0-F1
#
_entry.id   AF-A0A956S5B0-F1
#
_cell.length_a   1.000
_cell.length_b   1.000
_cell.length_c   1.000
_cell.angle_alpha   90.00
_cell.angle_beta   90.00
_cell.angle_gamma   90.00
#
_symmetry.space_group_name_H-M   'P 1'
#
loop_
_entity.id
_entity.type
_entity.pdbx_description
1 polymer ?
#
loop_
_entity_poly.entity_id
_entity_poly.type
_entity_poly.pdbx_seq_one_letter_code
_entity_poly.pdbx_strand_id
1 'polypeptide(L)'
;VSNVEVMEWKKRAVINIDQFNTTVGNFGITSIEGLINGNIVLSTYNHVNLIDISKNYDKIGKKSLVECPIIDISKSVNYFTIKLEEVCKMTKEELIKISIESYDYYIEYMSPSVVAKFFETNLV
;
A
#
# COMPACT_ATOMS: atom_id res chain seq x y z
N VAL A 1 -10.90 -3.65 -22.54
CA VAL A 1 -11.42 -3.60 -21.16
C VAL A 1 -11.56 -2.14 -20.78
N SER A 2 -12.73 -1.72 -20.31
CA SER A 2 -12.98 -0.34 -19.86
C SER A 2 -12.44 -0.12 -18.44
N ASN A 3 -12.17 1.13 -18.06
CA ASN A 3 -11.74 1.46 -16.69
C ASN A 3 -12.78 1.05 -15.64
N VAL A 4 -14.07 1.13 -15.98
CA VAL A 4 -15.16 0.69 -15.10
C VAL A 4 -15.06 -0.82 -14.83
N GLU A 5 -14.85 -1.62 -15.86
CA GLU A 5 -14.67 -3.07 -15.71
C GLU A 5 -13.44 -3.42 -14.88
N VAL A 6 -12.33 -2.71 -15.08
CA VAL A 6 -11.10 -2.90 -14.27
C VAL A 6 -11.37 -2.62 -12.79
N MET A 7 -12.12 -1.56 -12.47
CA MET A 7 -12.46 -1.25 -11.07
C MET A 7 -13.37 -2.30 -10.45
N GLU A 8 -14.35 -2.82 -11.20
CA GLU A 8 -15.20 -3.91 -10.73
C GLU A 8 -14.43 -5.21 -10.49
N TRP A 9 -13.37 -5.47 -11.25
CA TRP A 9 -12.47 -6.61 -11.00
C TRP A 9 -11.65 -6.41 -9.73
N LYS A 10 -11.13 -5.20 -9.49
CA LYS A 10 -10.35 -4.89 -8.28
C LYS A 10 -11.16 -5.06 -6.99
N LYS A 11 -12.44 -4.67 -7.00
CA LYS A 11 -13.36 -4.89 -5.86
C LYS A 11 -13.55 -6.35 -5.48
N ARG A 12 -13.32 -7.28 -6.42
CA ARG A 12 -13.46 -8.73 -6.20
C ARG A 12 -12.14 -9.40 -5.84
N ALA A 13 -11.01 -8.72 -6.04
CA ALA A 13 -9.72 -9.25 -5.72
C ALA A 13 -9.49 -9.27 -4.20
N VAL A 14 -8.76 -10.26 -3.70
CA VAL A 14 -8.27 -10.26 -2.31
C VAL A 14 -6.86 -9.68 -2.26
N ILE A 15 -6.06 -10.00 -3.28
CA ILE A 15 -4.67 -9.59 -3.41
C ILE A 15 -4.55 -8.74 -4.67
N ASN A 16 -3.94 -7.56 -4.56
CA ASN A 16 -3.56 -6.72 -5.69
C ASN A 16 -2.03 -6.72 -5.80
N ILE A 17 -1.52 -7.23 -6.92
CA ILE A 17 -0.08 -7.21 -7.22
C ILE A 17 0.14 -6.03 -8.16
N ASP A 18 0.79 -4.97 -7.66
CA ASP A 18 1.07 -3.78 -8.44
C ASP A 18 2.28 -4.03 -9.36
N GLN A 19 3.51 -3.94 -8.85
CA GLN A 19 4.73 -4.34 -9.55
C GLN A 19 5.85 -4.74 -8.59
N PHE A 20 6.72 -5.66 -9.06
CA PHE A 20 8.11 -5.71 -8.61
C PHE A 20 8.95 -4.84 -9.55
N ASN A 21 9.44 -3.68 -9.10
CA ASN A 21 10.32 -2.83 -9.90
C ASN A 21 11.43 -2.21 -9.06
N THR A 22 12.68 -2.63 -9.28
CA THR A 22 13.88 -2.15 -8.57
C THR A 22 14.28 -0.71 -8.87
N THR A 23 13.67 -0.10 -9.91
CA THR A 23 14.07 1.21 -10.45
C THR A 23 13.02 2.30 -10.25
N VAL A 24 11.79 1.94 -9.88
CA VAL A 24 10.70 2.90 -9.64
C VAL A 24 10.56 3.16 -8.15
N GLY A 25 10.51 4.44 -7.76
CA GLY A 25 10.28 4.84 -6.37
C GLY A 25 8.85 5.27 -6.11
N ASN A 26 8.37 4.99 -4.89
CA ASN A 26 7.00 5.18 -4.38
C ASN A 26 5.94 4.16 -4.86
N PHE A 27 4.77 4.21 -4.20
CA PHE A 27 3.58 3.46 -4.58
C PHE A 27 2.96 4.05 -5.85
N GLY A 28 2.58 3.18 -6.79
CA GLY A 28 1.77 3.57 -7.93
C GLY A 28 0.34 3.91 -7.54
N ILE A 29 -0.38 4.61 -8.42
CA ILE A 29 -1.82 4.86 -8.25
C ILE A 29 -2.61 3.55 -8.08
N THR A 30 -2.15 2.49 -8.72
CA THR A 30 -2.67 1.12 -8.69
C THR A 30 -2.57 0.46 -7.31
N SER A 31 -1.51 0.73 -6.54
CA SER A 31 -1.39 0.34 -5.13
C SER A 31 -2.43 1.06 -4.27
N ILE A 32 -2.60 2.37 -4.45
CA ILE A 32 -3.59 3.17 -3.70
C ILE A 32 -5.02 2.69 -4.01
N GLU A 33 -5.31 2.43 -5.28
CA GLU A 33 -6.60 1.84 -5.69
C GLU A 33 -6.85 0.48 -5.05
N GLY A 34 -5.79 -0.32 -4.83
CA GLY A 34 -5.88 -1.56 -4.07
C GLY A 34 -6.32 -1.32 -2.63
N LEU A 35 -5.65 -0.40 -1.94
CA LEU A 35 -5.95 -0.09 -0.55
C LEU A 35 -7.38 0.49 -0.36
N ILE A 36 -7.84 1.33 -1.29
CA ILE A 36 -9.22 1.89 -1.28
C ILE A 36 -10.27 0.78 -1.27
N ASN A 37 -10.01 -0.31 -1.99
CA ASN A 37 -10.92 -1.46 -2.06
C ASN A 37 -10.67 -2.49 -0.94
N GLY A 38 -9.77 -2.20 0.00
CA GLY A 38 -9.36 -3.12 1.07
C GLY A 38 -8.58 -4.33 0.54
N ASN A 39 -7.99 -4.26 -0.65
CA ASN A 39 -7.14 -5.35 -1.12
C ASN A 39 -5.84 -5.42 -0.31
N ILE A 40 -5.29 -6.63 -0.16
CA ILE A 40 -3.91 -6.82 0.29
C ILE A 40 -3.00 -6.45 -0.88
N VAL A 41 -2.22 -5.38 -0.73
CA VAL A 41 -1.39 -4.86 -1.83
C VAL A 41 0.03 -5.39 -1.71
N LEU A 42 0.52 -6.05 -2.76
CA LEU A 42 1.90 -6.51 -2.88
C LEU A 42 2.59 -5.67 -3.95
N SER A 43 3.59 -4.90 -3.54
CA SER A 43 4.32 -3.96 -4.37
C SER A 43 5.73 -3.84 -3.85
N THR A 44 6.74 -3.73 -4.73
CA THR A 44 8.06 -3.33 -4.27
C THR A 44 8.24 -1.83 -4.16
N TYR A 45 8.85 -1.42 -3.06
CA TYR A 45 9.10 -0.04 -2.75
C TYR A 45 10.59 0.25 -2.84
N ASN A 46 11.00 0.98 -3.88
CA ASN A 46 12.39 1.40 -4.04
C ASN A 46 12.54 2.92 -3.86
N HIS A 47 13.77 3.39 -3.68
CA HIS A 47 14.15 4.81 -3.72
C HIS A 47 13.44 5.78 -2.78
N VAL A 48 12.66 5.30 -1.82
CA VAL A 48 12.10 6.19 -0.82
C VAL A 48 13.03 6.26 0.36
N ASN A 49 13.53 7.47 0.59
CA ASN A 49 14.28 7.77 1.78
C ASN A 49 13.33 7.68 2.98
N LEU A 50 13.32 6.51 3.64
CA LEU A 50 12.49 6.26 4.83
C LEU A 50 12.71 7.32 5.92
N ILE A 51 13.89 7.95 5.92
CA ILE A 51 14.29 9.09 6.76
C ILE A 51 13.46 10.35 6.46
N ASP A 52 13.14 10.63 5.20
CA ASP A 52 12.36 11.82 4.81
C ASP A 52 10.87 11.63 5.06
N ILE A 53 10.41 10.37 5.06
CA ILE A 53 9.05 10.07 5.46
C ILE A 53 8.92 10.07 6.99
N SER A 54 9.82 9.43 7.73
CA SER A 54 9.76 9.46 9.20
C SER A 54 9.79 10.90 9.75
N LYS A 55 10.57 11.81 9.14
CA LYS A 55 10.63 13.23 9.53
C LYS A 55 9.33 14.01 9.29
N ASN A 56 8.54 13.63 8.28
CA ASN A 56 7.26 14.28 7.99
C ASN A 56 6.07 13.62 8.73
N TYR A 57 6.23 12.36 9.13
CA TYR A 57 5.17 11.54 9.74
C TYR A 57 5.23 11.47 11.26
N ASP A 58 6.21 12.08 11.95
CA ASP A 58 6.17 12.25 13.41
C ASP A 58 4.89 12.99 13.91
N LYS A 59 4.12 13.61 13.00
CA LYS A 59 2.81 14.25 13.27
C LYS A 59 1.60 13.35 13.04
N ILE A 60 1.75 12.16 12.44
CA ILE A 60 0.66 11.22 12.14
C ILE A 60 1.00 9.93 12.91
N GLY A 61 0.18 9.55 13.88
CA GLY A 61 0.63 8.79 15.05
C GLY A 61 1.36 7.48 14.77
N LYS A 62 2.69 7.48 14.91
CA LYS A 62 3.60 6.36 15.28
C LYS A 62 3.38 4.94 14.71
N LYS A 63 2.54 4.70 13.70
CA LYS A 63 2.68 3.52 12.84
C LYS A 63 3.61 3.88 11.71
N SER A 64 4.82 3.33 11.78
CA SER A 64 5.85 3.55 10.77
C SER A 64 5.33 3.13 9.40
N LEU A 65 5.72 3.81 8.31
CA LEU A 65 5.54 3.28 6.95
C LEU A 65 6.07 1.85 6.76
N VAL A 66 6.97 1.40 7.64
CA VAL A 66 7.47 0.02 7.67
C VAL A 66 6.37 -0.98 8.07
N GLU A 67 5.34 -0.52 8.78
CA GLU A 67 4.13 -1.29 9.15
C GLU A 67 3.00 -1.10 8.13
N CYS A 68 3.28 -0.47 6.99
CA CYS A 68 2.34 -0.34 5.89
C CYS A 68 1.93 -1.75 5.43
N PRO A 69 0.63 -2.08 5.33
CA PRO A 69 0.14 -3.34 4.77
C PRO A 69 0.41 -3.51 3.26
N ILE A 70 1.26 -2.66 2.68
CA ILE A 70 1.75 -2.77 1.31
C ILE A 70 3.00 -3.65 1.38
N ILE A 71 2.81 -4.95 1.16
CA ILE A 71 3.85 -5.92 1.48
C ILE A 71 4.73 -6.15 0.24
N ASP A 72 5.78 -5.33 0.10
CA ASP A 72 7.18 -5.77 0.18
C ASP A 72 8.18 -4.61 -0.03
N ILE A 73 8.76 -4.09 1.05
CA ILE A 73 9.85 -3.09 0.94
C ILE A 73 11.20 -3.69 0.49
N SER A 74 11.25 -5.00 0.22
CA SER A 74 12.48 -5.64 -0.20
C SER A 74 12.82 -5.31 -1.66
N LYS A 75 14.12 -5.28 -1.95
CA LYS A 75 14.63 -5.14 -3.32
C LYS A 75 14.80 -6.50 -4.02
N SER A 76 14.30 -7.58 -3.43
CA SER A 76 14.63 -8.94 -3.84
C SER A 76 13.39 -9.69 -4.29
N VAL A 77 13.44 -10.19 -5.53
CA VAL A 77 12.37 -11.02 -6.11
C VAL A 77 12.09 -12.25 -5.24
N ASN A 78 13.13 -12.84 -4.64
CA ASN A 78 12.96 -14.02 -3.80
C ASN A 78 12.16 -13.71 -2.53
N TYR A 79 12.44 -12.58 -1.87
CA TYR A 79 11.69 -12.17 -0.67
C TYR A 79 10.25 -11.79 -1.02
N PHE A 80 10.03 -11.10 -2.14
CA PHE A 80 8.69 -10.82 -2.67
C PHE A 80 7.90 -12.12 -2.89
N THR A 81 8.53 -13.12 -3.53
CA THR A 81 7.89 -14.41 -3.83
C THR A 81 7.53 -15.18 -2.56
N ILE A 82 8.44 -15.23 -1.58
CA ILE A 82 8.18 -15.88 -0.28
C ILE A 82 6.97 -15.24 0.41
N LYS A 83 6.89 -13.91 0.45
CA LYS A 83 5.76 -13.19 1.04
C LYS A 83 4.44 -13.45 0.31
N LEU A 84 4.46 -13.47 -1.02
CA LEU A 84 3.29 -13.83 -1.81
C LEU A 84 2.82 -15.25 -1.47
N GLU A 85 3.74 -16.21 -1.38
CA GLU A 85 3.42 -17.58 -0.99
C GLU A 85 2.85 -17.67 0.43
N GLU A 86 3.37 -16.89 1.38
CA GLU A 86 2.85 -16.83 2.75
C GLU A 86 1.42 -16.31 2.76
N VAL A 87 1.12 -15.21 2.06
CA VAL A 87 -0.23 -14.66 1.95
C VAL A 87 -1.18 -15.67 1.30
N CYS A 88 -0.72 -16.40 0.28
CA CYS A 88 -1.54 -17.44 -0.37
C CYS A 88 -1.85 -18.64 0.55
N LYS A 89 -1.13 -18.82 1.65
CA LYS A 89 -1.33 -19.89 2.65
C LYS A 89 -2.14 -19.42 3.86
N MET A 90 -2.47 -18.13 3.96
CA MET A 90 -3.23 -17.58 5.07
C MET A 90 -4.68 -18.05 5.07
N THR A 91 -5.25 -18.12 6.28
CA THR A 91 -6.67 -18.35 6.48
C THR A 91 -7.50 -17.14 6.04
N LYS A 92 -8.79 -17.36 5.81
CA LYS A 92 -9.73 -16.28 5.45
C LYS A 92 -9.74 -15.19 6.52
N GLU A 93 -9.71 -15.56 7.79
CA GLU A 93 -9.74 -14.64 8.93
C GLU A 93 -8.50 -13.74 8.96
N GLU A 94 -7.32 -14.31 8.69
CA GLU A 94 -6.07 -13.55 8.58
C GLU A 94 -6.10 -12.57 7.40
N LEU A 95 -6.59 -13.02 6.24
CA LEU A 95 -6.74 -12.17 5.05
C LEU A 95 -7.71 -11.00 5.29
N ILE A 96 -8.82 -11.25 5.98
CA ILE A 96 -9.78 -10.19 6.36
C ILE A 96 -9.11 -9.19 7.31
N LYS A 97 -8.34 -9.67 8.29
CA LYS A 97 -7.65 -8.79 9.24
C LYS A 97 -6.67 -7.87 8.51
N ILE A 98 -5.83 -8.41 7.62
CA ILE A 98 -4.87 -7.61 6.83
C ILE A 98 -5.60 -6.64 5.90
N SER A 99 -6.72 -7.06 5.30
CA SER A 99 -7.56 -6.21 4.46
C SER A 99 -8.10 -4.98 5.22
N ILE A 100 -8.59 -5.17 6.45
CA ILE A 100 -9.04 -4.08 7.32
C ILE A 100 -7.87 -3.15 7.66
N GLU A 101 -6.74 -3.72 8.08
CA GLU A 101 -5.54 -2.94 8.41
C GLU A 101 -5.04 -2.12 7.20
N SER A 102 -5.14 -2.68 5.99
CA SER A 102 -4.80 -2.01 4.72
C SER A 102 -5.70 -0.80 4.44
N TYR A 103 -6.99 -0.96 4.67
CA TYR A 103 -7.96 0.12 4.50
C TYR A 103 -7.78 1.21 5.57
N ASP A 104 -7.60 0.84 6.83
CA ASP A 104 -7.35 1.78 7.93
C ASP A 104 -6.10 2.63 7.66
N TYR A 105 -5.03 1.99 7.18
CA TYR A 105 -3.82 2.68 6.75
C TYR A 105 -4.10 3.69 5.62
N TYR A 106 -4.88 3.31 4.61
CA TYR A 106 -5.25 4.25 3.54
C TYR A 106 -6.02 5.46 4.09
N ILE A 107 -7.01 5.24 4.95
CA ILE A 107 -7.80 6.33 5.54
C ILE A 107 -6.92 7.30 6.33
N GLU A 108 -6.00 6.76 7.12
CA GLU A 108 -5.12 7.54 8.00
C GLU A 108 -4.05 8.33 7.25
N TYR A 109 -3.49 7.78 6.16
CA TYR A 109 -2.26 8.32 5.56
C TYR A 109 -2.40 8.75 4.09
N MET A 110 -3.34 8.20 3.34
CA MET A 110 -3.42 8.38 1.87
C MET A 110 -4.79 8.83 1.38
N SER A 111 -5.74 9.08 2.27
CA SER A 111 -7.06 9.58 1.90
C SER A 111 -6.98 10.98 1.26
N PRO A 112 -7.94 11.35 0.40
CA PRO A 112 -7.97 12.69 -0.21
C PRO A 112 -7.91 13.83 0.80
N SER A 113 -8.51 13.65 1.98
CA SER A 113 -8.44 14.60 3.09
C SER A 113 -7.03 14.78 3.64
N VAL A 114 -6.26 13.69 3.76
CA VAL A 114 -4.87 13.73 4.25
C VAL A 114 -3.98 14.40 3.21
N VAL A 115 -4.17 14.05 1.93
CA VAL A 115 -3.46 14.68 0.82
C VAL A 115 -3.77 16.18 0.76
N ALA A 116 -5.04 16.58 0.83
CA ALA A 116 -5.44 17.98 0.84
C ALA A 116 -4.77 18.77 1.98
N LYS A 117 -4.79 18.22 3.20
CA LYS A 117 -4.14 18.82 4.38
C LYS A 117 -2.63 18.99 4.19
N PHE A 118 -1.97 18.03 3.53
CA PHE A 118 -0.54 18.14 3.20
C PHE A 118 -0.28 19.34 2.29
N PHE A 119 -1.08 19.54 1.23
CA PHE A 119 -0.96 20.68 0.34
C PHE A 119 -1.18 22.01 1.08
N GLU A 120 -2.22 22.11 1.90
CA GLU A 120 -2.51 23.31 2.71
C GLU A 120 -1.37 23.67 3.67
N THR A 121 -0.68 22.67 4.22
CA THR A 121 0.35 22.89 5.25
C THR A 121 1.73 23.20 4.67
N ASN A 122 2.04 22.74 3.45
CA ASN A 122 3.42 22.77 2.91
C ASN A 122 3.60 23.60 1.64
N LEU A 123 2.51 24.00 0.97
CA LEU A 123 2.56 24.69 -0.32
C LEU A 123 1.83 26.05 -0.31
N VAL A 124 1.38 26.50 0.87
CA VAL A 124 0.81 27.84 1.12
C VAL A 124 1.71 28.60 2.09
#